data_AF-A0A4D4LUH2-F1
#
_entry.id   AF-A0A4D4LUH2-F1
#
_cell.length_a   1.000
_cell.length_b   1.000
_cell.length_c   1.000
_cell.angle_alpha   90.00
_cell.angle_beta   90.00
_cell.angle_gamma   90.00
#
_symmetry.space_group_name_H-M   'P 1'
#
loop_
_entity.id
_entity.type
_entity.pdbx_description
1 polymer ?
#
loop_
_entity_poly.entity_id
_entity_poly.type
_entity_poly.pdbx_seq_one_letter_code
_entity_poly.pdbx_strand_id
1 'polypeptide(L)'
;MSIEKTSATADQAAVENPEAAAGSDVAVDPRLLVRERGFAGYISEFKRKIRAGDLGSLPVVVGLIIIWAIFASLNSNFLTAGNLSDISVAMVGTGMIAVGIVFVLLLGEIDLSVGSVSGVAGAAFAVLNVTHGMPEWLALILAILTGTVAGAIHGFVFARIGVPAFAVTLAGLLFWNGFMLQILGSNGTINLDSSGLVAKLSGYYFSDVAAAYGLAVFAVAVFFLTTFFDNRRREAAGCRPVR
;
A
#
# COMPACT_ATOMS: atom_id res chain seq x y z
N MET A 1 37.86 41.79 49.20
CA MET A 1 36.87 42.24 50.19
C MET A 1 36.01 43.29 49.50
N SER A 2 34.76 43.14 49.11
CA SER A 2 33.77 42.05 49.01
C SER A 2 32.71 42.63 48.07
N ILE A 3 32.31 41.95 46.99
CA ILE A 3 31.14 42.36 46.21
C ILE A 3 29.93 41.81 46.97
N GLU A 4 29.14 42.71 47.54
CA GLU A 4 27.90 42.38 48.25
C GLU A 4 26.85 41.94 47.21
N LYS A 5 26.56 40.64 47.15
CA LYS A 5 25.41 40.12 46.40
C LYS A 5 24.18 40.27 47.29
N THR A 6 23.29 41.17 46.91
CA THR A 6 21.95 41.35 47.46
C THR A 6 21.23 40.00 47.54
N SER A 7 20.93 39.59 48.77
CA SER A 7 19.95 38.56 49.09
C SER A 7 18.55 39.08 48.78
N ALA A 8 17.85 38.46 47.83
CA ALA A 8 16.40 38.55 47.71
C ALA A 8 15.85 37.17 47.33
N THR A 9 15.17 36.59 48.29
CA THR A 9 14.31 35.41 48.23
C THR A 9 13.21 35.57 47.17
N ALA A 10 13.06 34.57 46.31
CA ALA A 10 11.76 34.24 45.73
C ALA A 10 11.65 32.73 45.73
N ASP A 11 10.94 32.24 46.73
CA ASP A 11 10.43 30.87 46.84
C ASP A 11 9.64 30.57 45.55
N GLN A 12 10.25 29.86 44.61
CA GLN A 12 9.54 29.31 43.45
C GLN A 12 8.84 28.03 43.92
N ALA A 13 7.82 28.19 44.75
CA ALA A 13 6.82 27.16 44.94
C ALA A 13 6.18 26.91 43.57
N ALA A 14 6.31 25.68 43.07
CA ALA A 14 5.62 25.25 41.86
C ALA A 14 4.13 25.56 42.03
N VAL A 15 3.58 26.37 41.13
CA VAL A 15 2.14 26.65 41.11
C VAL A 15 1.46 25.38 40.64
N GLU A 16 1.20 24.44 41.56
CA GLU A 16 0.25 23.36 41.34
C GLU A 16 -1.13 24.01 41.22
N ASN A 17 -1.67 24.02 40.00
CA ASN A 17 -3.03 24.45 39.74
C ASN A 17 -3.92 23.21 39.56
N PRO A 18 -4.43 22.60 40.65
CA PRO A 18 -5.23 21.38 40.59
C PRO A 18 -6.59 21.59 39.89
N GLU A 19 -7.05 22.83 39.78
CA GLU A 19 -8.30 23.17 39.08
C GLU A 19 -8.20 23.00 37.56
N ALA A 20 -7.01 23.22 36.97
CA ALA A 20 -6.79 23.02 35.52
C ALA A 20 -6.83 21.54 35.10
N ALA A 21 -6.57 20.62 36.02
CA ALA A 21 -6.62 19.18 35.76
C ALA A 21 -8.03 18.58 35.93
N ALA A 22 -8.90 19.23 36.72
CA ALA A 22 -10.23 18.71 37.05
C ALA A 22 -11.27 18.83 35.91
N GLY A 23 -10.97 19.62 34.88
CA GLY A 23 -11.89 19.90 33.75
C GLY A 23 -11.41 19.39 32.39
N SER A 24 -10.29 18.66 32.31
CA SER A 24 -9.92 17.99 31.07
C SER A 24 -10.79 16.74 30.92
N ASP A 25 -11.98 16.89 30.35
CA ASP A 25 -12.65 15.78 29.70
C ASP A 25 -11.62 15.19 28.74
N VAL A 26 -11.08 14.01 29.08
CA VAL A 26 -10.17 13.28 28.21
C VAL A 26 -10.90 13.17 26.89
N ALA A 27 -10.39 13.82 25.84
CA ALA A 27 -11.01 13.79 24.53
C ALA A 27 -11.05 12.32 24.07
N VAL A 28 -12.18 11.65 24.33
CA VAL A 28 -12.38 10.26 23.95
C VAL A 28 -12.43 10.24 22.44
N ASP A 29 -11.49 9.52 21.83
CA ASP A 29 -11.47 9.35 20.38
C ASP A 29 -12.86 8.87 19.94
N PRO A 30 -13.57 9.60 19.06
CA PRO A 30 -14.90 9.22 18.59
C PRO A 30 -14.96 7.79 18.03
N ARG A 31 -13.82 7.24 17.56
CA ARG A 31 -13.68 5.84 17.13
C ARG A 31 -13.99 4.82 18.23
N LEU A 32 -13.74 5.17 19.48
CA LEU A 32 -14.02 4.32 20.65
C LEU A 32 -15.53 4.22 20.91
N LEU A 33 -16.25 5.35 20.78
CA LEU A 33 -17.70 5.43 20.99
C LEU A 33 -18.52 4.66 19.94
N VAL A 34 -17.98 4.48 18.73
CA VAL A 34 -18.62 3.70 17.63
C VAL A 34 -18.77 2.23 18.01
N ARG A 35 -17.79 1.70 18.74
CA ARG A 35 -17.65 0.27 18.98
C ARG A 35 -18.46 -0.21 20.19
N GLU A 36 -18.84 0.71 21.09
CA GLU A 36 -19.74 0.45 22.22
C GLU A 36 -21.18 0.16 21.81
N ARG A 37 -21.62 0.66 20.64
CA ARG A 37 -23.02 0.53 20.16
C ARG A 37 -23.24 -0.56 19.11
N GLY A 38 -22.24 -1.41 18.86
CA GLY A 38 -22.32 -2.48 17.85
C GLY A 38 -22.67 -1.96 16.44
N PHE A 39 -23.47 -2.72 15.67
CA PHE A 39 -23.86 -2.36 14.30
C PHE A 39 -24.59 -1.00 14.20
N ALA A 40 -25.38 -0.63 15.22
CA ALA A 40 -26.05 0.67 15.28
C ALA A 40 -25.07 1.83 15.41
N GLY A 41 -23.94 1.61 16.10
CA GLY A 41 -22.82 2.56 16.18
C GLY A 41 -22.21 2.85 14.81
N TYR A 42 -21.89 1.81 14.04
CA TYR A 42 -21.36 1.93 12.67
C TYR A 42 -22.29 2.74 11.75
N ILE A 43 -23.61 2.50 11.81
CA ILE A 43 -24.58 3.26 11.00
C ILE A 43 -24.65 4.73 11.43
N SER A 44 -24.69 5.00 12.75
CA SER A 44 -24.74 6.37 13.26
C SER A 44 -23.52 7.19 12.87
N GLU A 45 -22.36 6.56 12.86
CA GLU A 45 -21.08 7.16 12.48
C GLU A 45 -20.94 7.36 10.98
N PHE A 46 -21.37 6.38 10.20
CA PHE A 46 -21.46 6.52 8.76
C PHE A 46 -22.34 7.72 8.38
N LYS A 47 -23.51 7.85 9.03
CA LYS A 47 -24.41 8.99 8.84
C LYS A 47 -23.79 10.31 9.31
N ARG A 48 -23.03 10.29 10.41
CA ARG A 48 -22.28 11.47 10.91
C ARG A 48 -21.22 11.92 9.91
N LYS A 49 -20.39 11.00 9.42
CA LYS A 49 -19.34 11.27 8.43
C LYS A 49 -19.88 11.87 7.13
N ILE A 50 -20.95 11.28 6.59
CA ILE A 50 -21.64 11.81 5.41
C ILE A 50 -22.17 13.23 5.66
N ARG A 51 -22.83 13.46 6.81
CA ARG A 51 -23.35 14.80 7.17
C ARG A 51 -22.24 15.83 7.40
N ALA A 52 -21.07 15.39 7.84
CA ALA A 52 -19.90 16.23 8.05
C ALA A 52 -19.10 16.49 6.76
N GLY A 53 -19.51 15.94 5.61
CA GLY A 53 -18.80 16.07 4.33
C GLY A 53 -17.56 15.17 4.19
N ASP A 54 -17.27 14.32 5.18
CA ASP A 54 -16.22 13.30 5.12
C ASP A 54 -16.77 12.04 4.44
N LEU A 55 -16.77 12.05 3.12
CA LEU A 55 -17.28 10.94 2.30
C LEU A 55 -16.36 9.70 2.35
N GLY A 56 -15.13 9.82 2.87
CA GLY A 56 -14.16 8.73 2.90
C GLY A 56 -14.02 8.00 1.56
N SER A 57 -14.14 6.67 1.57
CA SER A 57 -14.10 5.83 0.37
C SER A 57 -15.45 5.69 -0.36
N LEU A 58 -16.52 6.33 0.11
CA LEU A 58 -17.86 6.18 -0.45
C LEU A 58 -17.92 6.52 -1.95
N PRO A 59 -17.33 7.63 -2.44
CA PRO A 59 -17.41 7.98 -3.86
C PRO A 59 -16.72 6.95 -4.74
N VAL A 60 -15.62 6.35 -4.25
CA VAL A 60 -14.87 5.29 -4.95
C VAL A 60 -15.72 4.03 -5.05
N VAL A 61 -16.37 3.62 -3.96
CA VAL A 61 -17.24 2.42 -3.94
C VAL A 61 -18.46 2.62 -4.84
N VAL A 62 -19.11 3.79 -4.77
CA VAL A 62 -20.26 4.12 -5.63
C VAL A 62 -19.82 4.15 -7.10
N GLY A 63 -18.70 4.79 -7.41
CA GLY A 63 -18.12 4.79 -8.75
C GLY A 63 -17.84 3.37 -9.27
N LEU A 64 -17.28 2.50 -8.44
CA LEU A 64 -17.02 1.10 -8.79
C LEU A 64 -18.31 0.33 -9.11
N ILE A 65 -19.35 0.48 -8.28
CA ILE A 65 -20.66 -0.16 -8.51
C ILE A 65 -21.27 0.32 -9.83
N ILE A 66 -21.21 1.63 -10.11
CA ILE A 66 -21.72 2.19 -11.36
C ILE A 66 -20.96 1.62 -12.56
N ILE A 67 -19.62 1.59 -12.50
CA ILE A 67 -18.78 1.01 -13.56
C ILE A 67 -19.16 -0.45 -13.79
N TRP A 68 -19.30 -1.24 -12.72
CA TRP A 68 -19.69 -2.64 -12.81
C TRP A 68 -21.06 -2.84 -13.45
N ALA A 69 -22.06 -2.06 -13.03
CA ALA A 69 -23.40 -2.14 -13.59
C ALA A 69 -23.42 -1.84 -15.09
N ILE A 70 -22.68 -0.81 -15.51
CA ILE A 70 -22.53 -0.44 -16.92
C ILE A 70 -21.90 -1.59 -17.70
N PHE A 71 -20.71 -2.07 -17.31
CA PHE A 71 -20.03 -3.14 -18.06
C PHE A 71 -20.80 -4.47 -18.04
N ALA A 72 -21.47 -4.81 -16.94
CA ALA A 72 -22.32 -5.99 -16.85
C ALA A 72 -23.50 -5.93 -17.84
N SER A 73 -24.09 -4.74 -18.04
CA SER A 73 -25.17 -4.54 -19.01
C SER A 73 -24.70 -4.55 -20.47
N LEU A 74 -23.46 -4.13 -20.73
CA LEU A 74 -22.90 -4.05 -22.08
C LEU A 74 -22.32 -5.38 -22.57
N ASN A 75 -21.83 -6.23 -21.67
CA ASN A 75 -21.18 -7.48 -22.04
C ASN A 75 -21.47 -8.59 -21.01
N SER A 76 -22.14 -9.66 -21.45
CA SER A 76 -22.46 -10.82 -20.63
C SER A 76 -21.22 -11.56 -20.12
N ASN A 77 -20.06 -11.38 -20.76
CA ASN A 77 -18.80 -11.97 -20.32
C ASN A 77 -18.16 -11.22 -19.13
N PHE A 78 -18.61 -10.00 -18.81
CA PHE A 78 -17.96 -9.14 -17.82
C PHE A 78 -17.92 -9.76 -16.41
N LEU A 79 -19.03 -10.34 -15.94
CA LEU A 79 -19.11 -10.97 -14.61
C LEU A 79 -18.83 -12.47 -14.63
N THR A 80 -18.25 -13.01 -15.71
CA THR A 80 -17.85 -14.41 -15.75
C THR A 80 -16.65 -14.66 -14.81
N ALA A 81 -16.55 -15.88 -14.27
CA ALA A 81 -15.44 -16.25 -13.39
C ALA A 81 -14.07 -16.10 -14.07
N GLY A 82 -13.98 -16.41 -15.37
CA GLY A 82 -12.76 -16.21 -16.17
C GLY A 82 -12.36 -14.74 -16.26
N ASN A 83 -13.29 -13.87 -16.65
CA ASN A 83 -13.00 -12.44 -16.75
C ASN A 83 -12.67 -11.80 -15.39
N LEU A 84 -13.34 -12.22 -14.31
CA LEU A 84 -13.03 -11.73 -12.97
C LEU A 84 -11.64 -12.20 -12.50
N SER A 85 -11.23 -13.42 -12.87
CA SER A 85 -9.88 -13.93 -12.65
C SER A 85 -8.84 -13.11 -13.42
N ASP A 86 -9.08 -12.86 -14.71
CA ASP A 86 -8.17 -12.09 -15.56
C ASP A 86 -8.00 -10.64 -15.08
N ILE A 87 -9.10 -9.98 -14.68
CA ILE A 87 -9.07 -8.65 -14.05
C ILE A 87 -8.27 -8.70 -12.75
N SER A 88 -8.47 -9.73 -11.92
CA SER A 88 -7.75 -9.89 -10.66
C SER A 88 -6.24 -10.00 -10.89
N VAL A 89 -5.81 -10.83 -11.86
CA VAL A 89 -4.40 -10.96 -12.25
C VAL A 89 -3.85 -9.64 -12.79
N ALA A 90 -4.60 -8.94 -13.64
CA ALA A 90 -4.18 -7.63 -14.18
C ALA A 90 -3.99 -6.57 -13.08
N MET A 91 -4.79 -6.62 -12.01
CA MET A 91 -4.69 -5.69 -10.89
C MET A 91 -3.51 -5.98 -9.95
N VAL A 92 -2.94 -7.19 -9.96
CA VAL A 92 -1.82 -7.57 -9.06
C VAL A 92 -0.63 -6.62 -9.24
N GLY A 93 -0.26 -6.26 -10.47
CA GLY A 93 0.87 -5.38 -10.74
C GLY A 93 0.72 -4.00 -10.09
N THR A 94 -0.42 -3.35 -10.33
CA THR A 94 -0.74 -2.04 -9.73
C THR A 94 -0.93 -2.15 -8.21
N GLY A 95 -1.52 -3.25 -7.73
CA GLY A 95 -1.70 -3.52 -6.30
C GLY A 95 -0.37 -3.64 -5.54
N MET A 96 0.60 -4.36 -6.12
CA MET A 96 1.95 -4.48 -5.54
C MET A 96 2.67 -3.13 -5.50
N ILE A 97 2.55 -2.34 -6.57
CA ILE A 97 3.08 -0.96 -6.61
C ILE A 97 2.45 -0.11 -5.50
N ALA A 98 1.13 -0.19 -5.31
CA ALA A 98 0.42 0.56 -4.28
C ALA A 98 0.94 0.23 -2.87
N VAL A 99 1.23 -1.04 -2.58
CA VAL A 99 1.85 -1.44 -1.29
C VAL A 99 3.21 -0.77 -1.09
N GLY A 100 4.03 -0.67 -2.14
CA GLY A 100 5.30 0.07 -2.10
C GLY A 100 5.11 1.57 -1.85
N ILE A 101 4.13 2.18 -2.53
CA ILE A 101 3.81 3.61 -2.38
C ILE A 101 3.39 3.96 -0.95
N VAL A 102 2.77 3.05 -0.20
CA VAL A 102 2.43 3.29 1.21
C VAL A 102 3.66 3.73 2.01
N PHE A 103 4.83 3.11 1.80
CA PHE A 103 6.05 3.50 2.50
C PHE A 103 6.51 4.91 2.13
N VAL A 104 6.37 5.30 0.86
CA VAL A 104 6.68 6.66 0.39
C VAL A 104 5.77 7.69 1.06
N LEU A 105 4.45 7.41 1.07
CA LEU A 105 3.46 8.30 1.66
C LEU A 105 3.61 8.41 3.18
N LEU A 106 4.01 7.34 3.87
CA LEU A 106 4.29 7.36 5.31
C LEU A 106 5.47 8.25 5.67
N LEU A 107 6.44 8.41 4.76
CA LEU A 107 7.54 9.36 4.91
C LEU A 107 7.14 10.80 4.58
N GLY A 108 5.90 11.03 4.12
CA GLY A 108 5.42 12.34 3.69
C GLY A 108 5.91 12.76 2.31
N GLU A 109 6.46 11.82 1.54
CA GLU A 109 7.06 12.08 0.23
C GLU A 109 6.12 11.72 -0.93
N ILE A 110 6.52 12.12 -2.16
CA ILE A 110 5.81 11.80 -3.40
C ILE A 110 6.77 11.03 -4.32
N ASP A 111 6.31 9.91 -4.87
CA ASP A 111 7.02 9.17 -5.92
C ASP A 111 6.20 9.08 -7.21
N LEU A 112 6.57 9.91 -8.18
CA LEU A 112 5.99 9.91 -9.51
C LEU A 112 6.61 8.84 -10.44
N SER A 113 7.79 8.33 -10.10
CA SER A 113 8.59 7.46 -10.97
C SER A 113 8.25 5.98 -10.86
N VAL A 114 7.57 5.55 -9.80
CA VAL A 114 7.34 4.14 -9.47
C VAL A 114 6.73 3.33 -10.62
N GLY A 115 5.82 3.92 -11.41
CA GLY A 115 5.24 3.28 -12.59
C GLY A 115 6.24 3.11 -13.74
N SER A 116 7.13 4.08 -13.96
CA SER A 116 8.19 3.94 -14.97
C SER A 116 9.29 2.99 -14.55
N VAL A 117 9.62 2.93 -13.25
CA VAL A 117 10.61 1.99 -12.71
C VAL A 117 10.10 0.55 -12.83
N SER A 118 8.82 0.30 -12.52
CA SER A 118 8.22 -1.01 -12.75
C SER A 118 8.17 -1.38 -14.24
N GLY A 119 7.91 -0.41 -15.12
CA GLY A 119 8.00 -0.57 -16.57
C GLY A 119 9.40 -0.98 -17.02
N VAL A 120 10.46 -0.30 -16.54
CA VAL A 120 11.86 -0.66 -16.82
C VAL A 120 12.18 -2.07 -16.32
N ALA A 121 11.73 -2.46 -15.13
CA ALA A 121 11.94 -3.81 -14.61
C ALA A 121 11.28 -4.88 -15.49
N GLY A 122 10.03 -4.67 -15.91
CA GLY A 122 9.33 -5.56 -16.84
C GLY A 122 9.99 -5.62 -18.23
N ALA A 123 10.45 -4.48 -18.73
CA ALA A 123 11.20 -4.39 -19.98
C ALA A 123 12.54 -5.13 -19.89
N ALA A 124 13.29 -4.95 -18.80
CA ALA A 124 14.55 -5.67 -18.56
C ALA A 124 14.31 -7.19 -18.51
N PHE A 125 13.26 -7.64 -17.82
CA PHE A 125 12.85 -9.05 -17.84
C PHE A 125 12.63 -9.55 -19.28
N ALA A 126 11.80 -8.84 -20.05
CA ALA A 126 11.42 -9.26 -21.40
C ALA A 126 12.62 -9.28 -22.35
N VAL A 127 13.48 -8.26 -22.31
CA VAL A 127 14.69 -8.19 -23.15
C VAL A 127 15.67 -9.30 -22.79
N LEU A 128 15.94 -9.51 -21.49
CA LEU A 128 16.88 -10.54 -21.06
C LEU A 128 16.36 -11.94 -21.45
N ASN A 129 15.08 -12.22 -21.20
CA ASN A 129 14.52 -13.53 -21.47
C ASN A 129 14.31 -13.80 -22.96
N VAL A 130 13.61 -12.90 -23.66
CA VAL A 130 13.16 -13.15 -25.04
C VAL A 130 14.24 -12.78 -26.05
N THR A 131 14.88 -11.61 -25.89
CA THR A 131 15.87 -11.13 -26.85
C THR A 131 17.24 -11.78 -26.64
N HIS A 132 17.66 -11.98 -25.38
CA HIS A 132 18.96 -12.59 -25.06
C HIS A 132 18.89 -14.07 -24.69
N GLY A 133 17.70 -14.68 -24.68
CA GLY A 133 17.54 -16.12 -24.40
C GLY A 133 17.85 -16.53 -22.96
N MET A 134 17.89 -15.58 -22.02
CA MET A 134 18.16 -15.86 -20.61
C MET A 134 17.04 -16.73 -20.02
N PRO A 135 17.34 -17.72 -19.17
CA PRO A 135 16.31 -18.43 -18.40
C PRO A 135 15.43 -17.47 -17.59
N GLU A 136 14.11 -17.69 -17.60
CA GLU A 136 13.14 -16.76 -16.98
C GLU A 136 13.41 -16.47 -15.51
N TRP A 137 13.76 -17.48 -14.72
CA TRP A 137 14.02 -17.29 -13.28
C TRP A 137 15.19 -16.33 -13.04
N LEU A 138 16.21 -16.35 -13.89
CA LEU A 138 17.37 -15.46 -13.79
C LEU A 138 17.03 -14.06 -14.29
N ALA A 139 16.29 -13.95 -15.39
CA ALA A 139 15.75 -12.68 -15.87
C ALA A 139 14.86 -12.00 -14.81
N LEU A 140 14.05 -12.77 -14.08
CA LEU A 140 13.19 -12.28 -13.00
C LEU A 140 14.00 -11.70 -11.84
N ILE A 141 15.05 -12.39 -11.40
CA ILE A 141 15.94 -11.89 -10.34
C ILE A 141 16.60 -10.57 -10.78
N LEU A 142 17.09 -10.50 -12.02
CA LEU A 142 17.72 -9.30 -12.55
C LEU A 142 16.73 -8.13 -12.71
N ALA A 143 15.47 -8.41 -13.06
CA ALA A 143 14.42 -7.40 -13.11
C ALA A 143 14.10 -6.80 -11.73
N ILE A 144 14.01 -7.64 -10.70
CA ILE A 144 13.83 -7.20 -9.31
C ILE A 144 15.02 -6.34 -8.86
N LEU A 145 16.25 -6.78 -9.18
CA LEU A 145 17.46 -6.02 -8.88
C LEU A 145 17.49 -4.68 -9.61
N THR A 146 17.02 -4.62 -10.86
CA THR A 146 16.92 -3.36 -11.62
C THR A 146 16.04 -2.34 -10.91
N GLY A 147 14.84 -2.76 -10.48
CA GLY A 147 13.95 -1.88 -9.71
C GLY A 147 14.53 -1.47 -8.35
N THR A 148 15.21 -2.41 -7.67
CA THR A 148 15.87 -2.15 -6.39
C THR A 148 16.99 -1.11 -6.52
N VAL A 149 17.83 -1.24 -7.55
CA VAL A 149 18.92 -0.30 -7.84
C VAL A 149 18.36 1.07 -8.21
N ALA A 150 17.32 1.15 -9.06
CA ALA A 150 16.67 2.41 -9.39
C ALA A 150 16.11 3.12 -8.14
N GLY A 151 15.39 2.37 -7.29
CA GLY A 151 14.88 2.89 -6.02
C GLY A 151 15.99 3.34 -5.07
N ALA A 152 17.08 2.58 -4.98
CA ALA A 152 18.24 2.93 -4.16
C ALA A 152 18.93 4.21 -4.67
N ILE A 153 19.02 4.42 -5.99
CA ILE A 153 19.55 5.65 -6.58
C ILE A 153 18.67 6.84 -6.19
N HIS A 154 17.35 6.74 -6.33
CA HIS A 154 16.42 7.81 -5.94
C HIS A 154 16.53 8.12 -4.44
N GLY A 155 16.50 7.08 -3.62
CA GLY A 155 16.65 7.19 -2.16
C GLY A 155 17.98 7.80 -1.75
N PHE A 156 19.08 7.46 -2.44
CA PHE A 156 20.39 8.03 -2.19
C PHE A 156 20.46 9.52 -2.52
N VAL A 157 19.95 9.92 -3.70
CA VAL A 157 19.90 11.33 -4.11
C VAL A 157 19.10 12.15 -3.10
N PHE A 158 17.94 11.64 -2.69
CA PHE A 158 17.15 12.29 -1.65
C PHE A 158 17.90 12.35 -0.31
N ALA A 159 18.33 11.21 0.24
CA ALA A 159 18.84 11.10 1.60
C ALA A 159 20.24 11.72 1.80
N ARG A 160 21.07 11.78 0.76
CA ARG A 160 22.45 12.29 0.86
C ARG A 160 22.67 13.62 0.17
N ILE A 161 22.03 13.85 -0.99
CA ILE A 161 22.22 15.09 -1.75
C ILE A 161 21.20 16.14 -1.29
N GLY A 162 20.03 15.73 -0.75
CA GLY A 162 19.02 16.63 -0.22
C GLY A 162 18.15 17.28 -1.30
N VAL A 163 18.10 16.69 -2.50
CA VAL A 163 17.21 17.15 -3.57
C VAL A 163 15.75 16.78 -3.22
N PRO A 164 14.77 17.69 -3.39
CA PRO A 164 13.37 17.38 -3.11
C PRO A 164 12.85 16.14 -3.86
N ALA A 165 12.15 15.23 -3.17
CA ALA A 165 11.74 13.94 -3.74
C ALA A 165 10.86 14.08 -5.00
N PHE A 166 9.96 15.06 -5.03
CA PHE A 166 9.16 15.37 -6.21
C PHE A 166 10.03 15.64 -7.45
N ALA A 167 11.11 16.43 -7.31
CA ALA A 167 11.99 16.75 -8.43
C ALA A 167 12.79 15.52 -8.88
N VAL A 168 13.31 14.73 -7.94
CA VAL A 168 14.04 13.49 -8.22
C VAL A 168 13.14 12.50 -8.96
N THR A 169 11.92 12.30 -8.49
CA THR A 169 11.00 11.29 -9.05
C THR A 169 10.32 11.76 -10.32
N LEU A 170 10.11 13.07 -10.52
CA LEU A 170 9.67 13.61 -11.81
C LEU A 170 10.77 13.47 -12.88
N ALA A 171 12.02 13.83 -12.56
CA ALA A 171 13.14 13.63 -13.47
C ALA A 171 13.38 12.13 -13.75
N GLY A 172 13.30 11.31 -12.70
CA GLY A 172 13.35 9.86 -12.78
C GLY A 172 12.26 9.30 -13.69
N LEU A 173 11.01 9.77 -13.57
CA LEU A 173 9.90 9.35 -14.42
C LEU A 173 10.25 9.50 -15.92
N LEU A 174 10.81 10.64 -16.33
CA LEU A 174 11.21 10.87 -17.71
C LEU A 174 12.41 10.00 -18.10
N PHE A 175 13.42 9.93 -17.24
CA PHE A 175 14.62 9.14 -17.49
C PHE A 175 14.31 7.65 -17.68
N TRP A 176 13.56 7.05 -16.76
CA TRP A 176 13.22 5.63 -16.80
C TRP A 176 12.32 5.28 -17.98
N ASN A 177 11.38 6.15 -18.36
CA ASN A 177 10.61 5.96 -19.58
C ASN A 177 11.50 5.99 -20.83
N GLY A 178 12.43 6.94 -20.93
CA GLY A 178 13.40 6.99 -22.03
C GLY A 178 14.30 5.75 -22.07
N PHE A 179 14.81 5.33 -20.92
CA PHE A 179 15.64 4.14 -20.78
C PHE A 179 14.87 2.87 -21.16
N MET A 180 13.61 2.73 -20.72
CA MET A 180 12.73 1.62 -21.09
C MET A 180 12.57 1.51 -22.61
N LEU A 181 12.30 2.64 -23.29
CA LEU A 181 12.19 2.66 -24.76
C LEU A 181 13.52 2.30 -25.43
N GLN A 182 14.64 2.76 -24.86
CA GLN A 182 15.97 2.45 -25.38
C GLN A 182 16.29 0.95 -25.30
N ILE A 183 15.95 0.28 -24.20
CA ILE A 183 16.21 -1.17 -24.05
C ILE A 183 15.24 -2.03 -24.86
N LEU A 184 13.99 -1.59 -25.06
CA LEU A 184 13.01 -2.25 -25.92
C LEU A 184 13.39 -2.16 -27.41
N GLY A 185 14.14 -1.13 -27.79
CA GLY A 185 14.54 -0.88 -29.17
C GLY A 185 13.35 -0.52 -30.07
N SER A 186 13.52 -0.72 -31.37
CA SER A 186 12.59 -0.24 -32.41
C SER A 186 11.18 -0.85 -32.35
N ASN A 187 11.04 -2.05 -31.79
CA ASN A 187 9.76 -2.77 -31.77
C ASN A 187 8.85 -2.30 -30.63
N GLY A 188 9.40 -1.67 -29.58
CA GLY A 188 8.65 -1.10 -28.45
C GLY A 188 7.81 -2.09 -27.64
N THR A 189 7.77 -3.37 -28.03
CA THR A 189 6.92 -4.42 -27.44
C THR A 189 7.62 -5.76 -27.59
N ILE A 190 7.47 -6.62 -26.59
CA ILE A 190 8.04 -7.96 -26.55
C ILE A 190 6.98 -8.90 -25.99
N ASN A 191 6.65 -9.95 -26.75
CA ASN A 191 5.73 -10.99 -26.30
C ASN A 191 6.47 -12.01 -25.45
N LEU A 192 5.92 -12.31 -24.26
CA LEU A 192 6.47 -13.32 -23.36
C LEU A 192 6.01 -14.72 -23.78
N ASP A 193 6.79 -15.74 -23.38
CA ASP A 193 6.44 -17.14 -23.60
C ASP A 193 5.18 -17.51 -22.80
N SER A 194 4.16 -18.02 -23.50
CA SER A 194 2.89 -18.47 -22.91
C SER A 194 3.00 -19.79 -22.14
N SER A 195 4.11 -20.52 -22.30
CA SER A 195 4.42 -21.78 -21.60
C SER A 195 5.46 -21.63 -20.50
N GLY A 196 5.96 -20.39 -20.33
CA GLY A 196 6.99 -20.00 -19.41
C GLY A 196 6.66 -20.14 -17.93
N LEU A 197 7.67 -19.91 -17.08
CA LEU A 197 7.50 -19.85 -15.63
C LEU A 197 6.50 -18.76 -15.24
N VAL A 198 6.63 -17.56 -15.81
CA VAL A 198 5.76 -16.43 -15.48
C VAL A 198 4.31 -16.72 -15.89
N ALA A 199 4.10 -17.26 -17.09
CA ALA A 199 2.77 -17.63 -17.58
C ALA A 199 2.13 -18.75 -16.72
N LYS A 200 2.94 -19.72 -16.26
CA LYS A 200 2.46 -20.75 -15.33
C LYS A 200 2.12 -20.18 -13.96
N LEU A 201 2.82 -19.17 -13.47
CA LEU A 201 2.51 -18.56 -12.17
C LEU A 201 1.27 -17.66 -12.23
N SER A 202 1.08 -16.92 -13.33
CA SER A 202 -0.06 -16.00 -13.47
C SER A 202 -1.34 -16.67 -13.99
N GLY A 203 -1.21 -17.75 -14.77
CA GLY A 203 -2.32 -18.40 -15.46
C GLY A 203 -2.67 -19.81 -14.96
N TYR A 204 -2.18 -20.23 -13.79
CA TYR A 204 -2.49 -21.56 -13.25
C TYR A 204 -3.94 -21.64 -12.73
N TYR A 205 -4.67 -22.64 -13.21
CA TYR A 205 -5.99 -23.01 -12.71
C TYR A 205 -5.96 -24.41 -12.10
N PHE A 206 -6.56 -24.56 -10.92
CA PHE A 206 -6.73 -25.86 -10.29
C PHE A 206 -7.73 -26.70 -11.09
N SER A 207 -7.31 -27.90 -11.53
CA SER A 207 -8.19 -28.87 -12.18
C SER A 207 -9.11 -29.58 -11.18
N ASP A 208 -8.62 -29.80 -9.96
CA ASP A 208 -9.39 -30.39 -8.86
C ASP A 208 -10.05 -29.28 -8.03
N VAL A 209 -11.38 -29.24 -8.10
CA VAL A 209 -12.23 -28.29 -7.38
C VAL A 209 -12.11 -28.45 -5.86
N ALA A 210 -11.98 -29.68 -5.37
CA ALA A 210 -11.83 -29.93 -3.93
C ALA A 210 -10.48 -29.43 -3.43
N ALA A 211 -9.43 -29.61 -4.22
CA ALA A 211 -8.11 -29.05 -3.90
C ALA A 211 -8.14 -27.51 -3.87
N ALA A 212 -8.82 -26.88 -4.84
CA ALA A 212 -8.95 -25.42 -4.92
C ALA A 212 -9.66 -24.84 -3.69
N TYR A 213 -10.84 -25.35 -3.36
CA TYR A 213 -11.59 -24.89 -2.19
C TYR A 213 -10.92 -25.28 -0.88
N GLY A 214 -10.28 -26.45 -0.81
CA GLY A 214 -9.50 -26.89 0.35
C GLY A 214 -8.36 -25.92 0.66
N LEU A 215 -7.59 -25.51 -0.36
CA LEU A 215 -6.53 -24.52 -0.22
C LEU A 215 -7.08 -23.15 0.19
N ALA A 216 -8.19 -22.70 -0.39
CA ALA A 216 -8.83 -21.44 -0.04
C ALA A 216 -9.28 -21.42 1.43
N VAL A 217 -9.96 -22.47 1.89
CA VAL A 217 -10.38 -22.62 3.29
C VAL A 217 -9.18 -22.67 4.21
N PHE A 218 -8.13 -23.42 3.84
CA PHE A 218 -6.90 -23.49 4.62
C PHE A 218 -6.24 -22.10 4.76
N ALA A 219 -6.10 -21.34 3.68
CA ALA A 219 -5.52 -20.00 3.70
C ALA A 219 -6.33 -19.04 4.59
N VAL A 220 -7.66 -19.06 4.47
CA VAL A 220 -8.57 -18.25 5.29
C VAL A 220 -8.48 -18.66 6.76
N ALA A 221 -8.44 -19.96 7.06
CA ALA A 221 -8.32 -20.48 8.41
C ALA A 221 -6.98 -20.08 9.05
N VAL A 222 -5.86 -20.21 8.32
CA VAL A 222 -4.54 -19.77 8.78
C VAL A 222 -4.56 -18.27 9.08
N PHE A 223 -5.06 -17.44 8.16
CA PHE A 223 -5.18 -16.00 8.37
C PHE A 223 -6.05 -15.65 9.58
N PHE A 224 -7.19 -16.32 9.73
CA PHE A 224 -8.07 -16.14 10.88
C PHE A 224 -7.37 -16.51 12.18
N LEU A 225 -6.69 -17.66 12.22
CA LEU A 225 -5.99 -18.14 13.41
C LEU A 225 -4.82 -17.24 13.78
N THR A 226 -3.98 -16.80 12.84
CA THR A 226 -2.88 -15.88 13.13
C THR A 226 -3.40 -14.56 13.69
N THR A 227 -4.44 -13.99 13.09
CA THR A 227 -5.06 -12.74 13.56
C THR A 227 -5.73 -12.92 14.92
N PHE A 228 -6.39 -14.05 15.14
CA PHE A 228 -7.05 -14.37 16.40
C PHE A 228 -6.04 -14.55 17.54
N PHE A 229 -4.98 -15.33 17.32
CA PHE A 229 -3.93 -15.53 18.33
C PHE A 229 -3.12 -14.26 18.58
N ASP A 230 -2.83 -13.46 17.55
CA ASP A 230 -2.20 -12.15 17.72
C ASP A 230 -3.05 -11.22 18.57
N ASN A 231 -4.37 -11.17 18.32
CA ASN A 231 -5.29 -10.37 19.12
C ASN A 231 -5.33 -10.87 20.58
N ARG A 232 -5.40 -12.18 20.81
CA ARG A 232 -5.37 -12.74 22.18
C ARG A 232 -4.05 -12.49 22.90
N ARG A 233 -2.92 -12.58 22.18
CA ARG A 233 -1.59 -12.28 22.74
C ARG A 233 -1.50 -10.81 23.13
N ARG A 234 -2.01 -9.90 22.29
CA ARG A 234 -2.09 -8.45 22.59
C ARG A 234 -2.98 -8.17 23.80
N GLU A 235 -4.13 -8.82 23.90
CA GLU A 235 -5.02 -8.71 25.06
C GLU A 235 -4.38 -9.22 26.36
N ALA A 236 -3.70 -10.37 26.31
CA ALA A 236 -3.01 -10.95 27.45
C ALA A 236 -1.80 -10.11 27.91
N ALA A 237 -1.13 -9.43 26.98
CA ALA A 237 -0.04 -8.50 27.27
C ALA A 237 -0.51 -7.14 27.82
N GLY A 238 -1.82 -6.96 28.05
CA GLY A 238 -2.37 -5.67 28.47
C GLY A 238 -2.36 -4.59 27.37
N CYS A 239 -1.78 -4.88 26.21
CA CYS A 239 -1.90 -4.11 24.97
C CYS A 239 -3.28 -4.30 24.35
N ARG A 240 -4.33 -4.04 25.13
CA ARG A 240 -5.65 -3.83 24.55
C ARG A 240 -5.54 -2.60 23.64
N PRO A 241 -6.09 -2.62 22.42
CA PRO A 241 -6.52 -1.37 21.81
C PRO A 241 -7.37 -0.69 22.88
N VAL A 242 -6.93 0.48 23.37
CA VAL A 242 -7.48 1.16 24.54
C VAL A 242 -9.01 1.07 24.48
N ARG A 243 -9.60 0.43 25.49
CA ARG A 243 -11.04 0.12 25.56
C ARG A 243 -11.85 1.37 25.78
#